data_AF-A0A2G4U5T9-F1
#
_entry.id   AF-A0A2G4U5T9-F1
#
_cell.length_a   1.000
_cell.length_b   1.000
_cell.length_c   1.000
_cell.angle_alpha   90.00
_cell.angle_beta   90.00
_cell.angle_gamma   90.00
#
_symmetry.space_group_name_H-M   'P 1'
#
loop_
_entity.id
_entity.type
_entity.pdbx_description
1 polymer ?
#
loop_
_entity_poly.entity_id
_entity_poly.type
_entity_poly.pdbx_seq_one_letter_code
_entity_poly.pdbx_strand_id
1 'polypeptide(L)'
;MKKIGIAGLQRELIREMIEQTAPNTFETFILSDMDAAVKVKEGQLDYYIGACNTGAGAALSMAIAIIGYNKSATIAKPGIKAKAEQIEKVVAEGKVAFGLSVEHIEHAIPLLITQLR
;
A
#
# COMPACT_ATOMS: atom_id res chain seq x y z
N MET A 1 2.60 -16.19 -6.51
CA MET A 1 2.00 -15.44 -5.40
C MET A 1 2.50 -14.01 -5.51
N LYS A 2 1.61 -13.00 -5.46
CA LYS A 2 2.06 -11.60 -5.53
C LYS A 2 2.74 -11.23 -4.20
N LYS A 3 3.74 -10.36 -4.26
CA LYS A 3 4.62 -9.96 -3.16
C LYS A 3 4.39 -8.51 -2.76
N ILE A 4 4.23 -8.25 -1.47
CA ILE A 4 3.90 -6.93 -0.94
C ILE A 4 4.98 -6.47 0.04
N GLY A 5 5.58 -5.30 -0.24
CA GLY A 5 6.40 -4.57 0.73
C GLY A 5 5.53 -3.67 1.60
N ILE A 6 5.66 -3.79 2.91
CA ILE A 6 4.93 -3.02 3.92
C ILE A 6 5.90 -2.09 4.64
N ALA A 7 5.63 -0.80 4.62
CA ALA A 7 6.52 0.24 5.14
C ALA A 7 5.78 1.28 6.02
N GLY A 8 6.53 2.16 6.66
CA GLY A 8 6.00 3.21 7.53
C GLY A 8 5.51 2.73 8.91
N LEU A 9 4.42 3.33 9.38
CA LEU A 9 3.85 3.10 10.70
C LEU A 9 2.87 1.92 10.71
N GLN A 10 2.70 1.28 11.87
CA GLN A 10 1.72 0.20 12.09
C GLN A 10 1.81 -0.97 11.07
N ARG A 11 3.03 -1.30 10.61
CA ARG A 11 3.30 -2.33 9.60
C ARG A 11 2.75 -3.71 9.98
N GLU A 12 2.79 -4.04 11.28
CA GLU A 12 2.25 -5.30 11.78
C GLU A 12 0.73 -5.40 11.61
N LEU A 13 0.01 -4.31 11.89
CA LEU A 13 -1.45 -4.25 11.67
C LEU A 13 -1.79 -4.35 10.19
N ILE A 14 -1.03 -3.67 9.32
CA ILE A 14 -1.22 -3.80 7.86
C ILE A 14 -1.05 -5.27 7.44
N ARG A 15 0.02 -5.93 7.89
CA ARG A 15 0.27 -7.34 7.58
C ARG A 15 -0.87 -8.24 8.06
N GLU A 16 -1.32 -8.04 9.30
CA GLU A 16 -2.45 -8.79 9.87
C GLU A 16 -3.72 -8.60 9.04
N MET A 17 -4.07 -7.37 8.68
CA MET A 17 -5.25 -7.10 7.85
C MET A 17 -5.14 -7.72 6.45
N ILE A 18 -3.94 -7.77 5.86
CA ILE A 18 -3.71 -8.45 4.58
C ILE A 18 -4.02 -9.95 4.72
N GLU A 19 -3.44 -10.61 5.72
CA GLU A 19 -3.60 -12.05 5.92
C GLU A 19 -5.04 -12.42 6.30
N GLN A 20 -5.69 -11.65 7.17
CA GLN A 20 -7.10 -11.86 7.52
C GLN A 20 -8.02 -11.67 6.32
N THR A 21 -7.75 -10.68 5.47
CA THR A 21 -8.57 -10.42 4.29
C THR A 21 -8.36 -11.50 3.24
N ALA A 22 -7.12 -11.87 2.94
CA ALA A 22 -6.77 -12.83 1.87
C ALA A 22 -5.73 -13.85 2.36
N PRO A 23 -6.15 -14.85 3.15
CA PRO A 23 -5.24 -15.82 3.75
C PRO A 23 -4.41 -16.56 2.69
N ASN A 24 -3.12 -16.74 2.95
CA ASN A 24 -2.18 -17.46 2.06
C ASN A 24 -2.16 -16.97 0.60
N THR A 25 -2.58 -15.74 0.33
CA THR A 25 -2.70 -15.21 -1.06
C THR A 25 -1.51 -14.32 -1.45
N PHE A 26 -0.88 -13.67 -0.47
CA PHE A 26 0.22 -12.73 -0.69
C PHE A 26 1.42 -13.10 0.17
N GLU A 27 2.62 -12.88 -0.36
CA GLU A 27 3.85 -12.95 0.43
C GLU A 27 4.20 -11.53 0.89
N THR A 28 4.22 -11.28 2.20
CA THR A 28 4.41 -9.93 2.76
C THR A 28 5.78 -9.74 3.39
N PHE A 29 6.37 -8.57 3.19
CA PHE A 29 7.69 -8.19 3.73
C PHE A 29 7.60 -6.86 4.47
N ILE A 30 7.94 -6.85 5.75
CA ILE A 30 8.08 -5.60 6.51
C ILE A 30 9.47 -5.02 6.23
N LEU A 31 9.51 -3.84 5.62
CA LEU A 31 10.73 -3.22 5.11
C LEU A 31 10.80 -1.74 5.51
N SER A 32 11.94 -1.11 5.20
CA SER A 32 12.03 0.35 5.16
C SER A 32 11.31 0.88 3.92
N ASP A 33 10.90 2.15 3.94
CA ASP A 33 10.25 2.81 2.80
C ASP A 33 11.14 2.79 1.54
N MET A 34 12.44 2.97 1.72
CA MET A 34 13.42 2.94 0.63
C MET A 34 13.56 1.53 0.05
N ASP A 35 13.77 0.52 0.89
CA ASP A 35 13.97 -0.86 0.40
C ASP A 35 12.73 -1.40 -0.31
N ALA A 36 11.54 -1.16 0.26
CA ALA A 36 10.29 -1.59 -0.37
C ALA A 36 10.12 -0.91 -1.74
N ALA A 37 10.38 0.39 -1.83
CA ALA A 37 10.24 1.14 -3.08
C ALA A 37 11.26 0.69 -4.15
N VAL A 38 12.52 0.48 -3.78
CA VAL A 38 13.56 -0.06 -4.67
C VAL A 38 13.17 -1.43 -5.19
N LYS A 39 12.74 -2.33 -4.30
CA LYS A 39 12.36 -3.69 -4.68
C LYS A 39 11.14 -3.74 -5.61
N VAL A 40 10.17 -2.84 -5.45
CA VAL A 40 9.07 -2.69 -6.41
C VAL A 40 9.57 -2.17 -7.75
N LYS A 41 10.43 -1.15 -7.75
CA LYS A 41 11.03 -0.59 -8.97
C LYS A 41 11.83 -1.63 -9.77
N GLU A 42 12.50 -2.53 -9.07
CA GLU A 42 13.31 -3.63 -9.64
C GLU A 42 12.48 -4.87 -10.00
N GLY A 43 11.18 -4.90 -9.72
CA GLY A 43 10.30 -6.05 -10.00
C GLY A 43 10.50 -7.24 -9.07
N GLN A 44 11.15 -7.05 -7.91
CA GLN A 44 11.28 -8.07 -6.87
C GLN A 44 10.04 -8.16 -5.97
N LEU A 45 9.30 -7.07 -5.85
CA LEU A 45 8.00 -6.97 -5.20
C LEU A 45 6.97 -6.45 -6.19
N ASP A 46 5.72 -6.91 -6.08
CA ASP A 46 4.62 -6.46 -6.94
C ASP A 46 4.04 -5.14 -6.44
N TYR A 47 3.93 -4.96 -5.12
CA TYR A 47 3.28 -3.81 -4.51
C TYR A 47 4.05 -3.24 -3.32
N TYR A 48 3.88 -1.93 -3.12
CA TYR A 48 4.28 -1.19 -1.93
C TYR A 48 3.02 -0.70 -1.20
N ILE A 49 2.95 -0.91 0.12
CA ILE A 49 1.91 -0.35 0.99
C ILE A 49 2.61 0.37 2.16
N GLY A 50 2.43 1.68 2.24
CA GLY A 50 3.04 2.53 3.27
C GLY A 50 1.99 3.31 4.05
N ALA A 51 2.09 3.32 5.38
CA ALA A 51 1.21 4.13 6.21
C ALA A 51 1.97 5.21 7.01
N CYS A 52 1.34 6.37 7.16
CA CYS A 52 1.81 7.43 8.05
C CYS A 52 0.62 8.17 8.65
N ASN A 53 0.84 9.20 9.47
CA ASN A 53 -0.27 9.96 10.05
C ASN A 53 -1.17 10.63 9.00
N THR A 54 -0.61 11.11 7.89
CA THR A 54 -1.36 11.87 6.87
C THR A 54 -1.78 11.04 5.65
N GLY A 55 -1.23 9.84 5.47
CA GLY A 55 -1.45 8.98 4.30
C GLY A 55 -0.95 9.49 2.96
N ALA A 56 -0.36 10.68 2.92
CA ALA A 56 0.21 11.28 1.72
C ALA A 56 1.73 11.40 1.86
N GLY A 57 2.22 12.60 2.24
CA GLY A 57 3.63 12.99 2.13
C GLY A 57 4.61 11.95 2.68
N ALA A 58 4.58 11.64 3.98
CA ALA A 58 5.55 10.73 4.57
C ALA A 58 5.32 9.25 4.19
N ALA A 59 4.09 8.85 3.85
CA ALA A 59 3.76 7.46 3.52
C ALA A 59 4.18 7.08 2.09
N LEU A 60 4.38 8.06 1.21
CA LEU A 60 4.63 7.83 -0.21
C LEU A 60 5.83 8.60 -0.75
N SER A 61 6.48 9.49 0.00
CA SER A 61 7.58 10.33 -0.51
C SER A 61 8.65 9.48 -1.19
N MET A 62 9.12 8.43 -0.52
CA MET A 62 10.14 7.53 -1.08
C MET A 62 9.62 6.71 -2.27
N ALA A 63 8.41 6.16 -2.16
CA ALA A 63 7.79 5.43 -3.25
C ALA A 63 7.61 6.30 -4.50
N ILE A 64 7.17 7.56 -4.36
CA ILE A 64 7.05 8.52 -5.45
C ILE A 64 8.42 8.85 -6.04
N ALA A 65 9.44 9.08 -5.20
CA ALA A 65 10.79 9.41 -5.68
C ALA A 65 11.43 8.28 -6.49
N ILE A 66 11.21 7.01 -6.11
CA ILE A 66 11.88 5.85 -6.71
C ILE A 66 11.02 5.20 -7.81
N ILE A 67 9.73 4.98 -7.55
CA ILE A 67 8.81 4.28 -8.46
C ILE A 67 8.20 5.27 -9.47
N GLY A 68 7.91 6.49 -9.01
CA GLY A 68 7.36 7.58 -9.81
C GLY A 68 5.92 7.93 -9.43
N TYR A 69 5.58 9.23 -9.47
CA TYR A 69 4.24 9.74 -9.12
C TYR A 69 3.10 9.02 -9.86
N ASN A 70 3.29 8.75 -11.15
CA ASN A 70 2.28 8.09 -11.99
C ASN A 70 2.00 6.64 -11.55
N LYS A 71 2.86 6.03 -10.74
CA LYS A 71 2.72 4.67 -10.22
C LYS A 71 2.32 4.61 -8.74
N SER A 72 2.15 5.77 -8.11
CA SER A 72 1.78 5.89 -6.69
C SER A 72 0.40 6.50 -6.52
N ALA A 73 -0.32 6.12 -5.46
CA ALA A 73 -1.62 6.67 -5.12
C ALA A 73 -1.85 6.67 -3.60
N THR A 74 -2.36 7.78 -3.06
CA THR A 74 -2.94 7.81 -1.72
C THR A 74 -4.38 7.29 -1.78
N ILE A 75 -4.69 6.26 -1.00
CA ILE A 75 -6.02 5.62 -0.98
C ILE A 75 -6.91 6.11 0.17
N ALA A 76 -6.32 6.64 1.24
CA ALA A 76 -7.04 7.20 2.38
C ALA A 76 -6.21 8.27 3.11
N LYS A 77 -6.87 9.33 3.58
CA LYS A 77 -6.25 10.46 4.34
C LYS A 77 -7.04 10.68 5.63
N PRO A 78 -6.51 11.40 6.64
CA PRO A 78 -7.27 11.71 7.86
C PRO A 78 -8.64 12.30 7.55
N GLY A 79 -9.67 11.77 8.19
CA GLY A 79 -11.08 12.16 7.96
C GLY A 79 -11.65 11.81 6.57
N ILE A 80 -10.88 11.16 5.69
CA ILE A 80 -11.29 10.77 4.34
C ILE A 80 -11.03 9.27 4.16
N LYS A 81 -12.10 8.49 4.38
CA LYS A 81 -12.10 7.04 4.19
C LYS A 81 -11.88 6.66 2.73
N ALA A 82 -11.24 5.52 2.53
CA ALA A 82 -11.15 4.89 1.22
C ALA A 82 -12.54 4.49 0.69
N LYS A 83 -12.72 4.65 -0.63
CA LYS A 83 -13.90 4.20 -1.38
C LYS A 83 -13.51 3.09 -2.33
N ALA A 84 -14.35 2.06 -2.47
CA ALA A 84 -14.05 0.89 -3.28
C ALA A 84 -13.80 1.26 -4.75
N GLU A 85 -14.64 2.13 -5.32
CA GLU A 85 -14.56 2.55 -6.73
C GLU A 85 -13.27 3.33 -7.01
N GLN A 86 -12.81 4.13 -6.04
CA GLN A 86 -11.55 4.86 -6.17
C GLN A 86 -10.36 3.90 -6.12
N ILE A 87 -10.39 2.89 -5.26
CA ILE A 87 -9.34 1.86 -5.18
C ILE A 87 -9.29 1.06 -6.48
N GLU A 88 -10.43 0.57 -6.95
CA GLU A 88 -10.53 -0.16 -8.23
C GLU A 88 -9.94 0.65 -9.38
N LYS A 89 -10.32 1.93 -9.48
CA LYS A 89 -9.78 2.83 -10.50
C LYS A 89 -8.26 2.94 -10.45
N VAL A 90 -7.67 3.18 -9.26
CA VAL A 90 -6.21 3.33 -9.17
C VAL A 90 -5.48 2.02 -9.43
N VAL A 91 -6.07 0.87 -9.08
CA VAL A 91 -5.50 -0.44 -9.44
C VAL A 91 -5.55 -0.65 -10.96
N ALA A 92 -6.67 -0.32 -11.61
CA ALA A 92 -6.83 -0.40 -13.07
C ALA A 92 -5.88 0.54 -13.82
N GLU A 93 -5.55 1.70 -13.26
CA GLU A 93 -4.52 2.62 -13.77
C GLU A 93 -3.08 2.07 -13.64
N GLY A 94 -2.90 0.88 -13.05
CA GLY A 94 -1.61 0.22 -12.89
C GLY A 94 -0.72 0.89 -11.85
N LYS A 95 -1.33 1.47 -10.80
CA LYS A 95 -0.61 1.92 -9.61
C LYS A 95 -0.10 0.71 -8.85
N VAL A 96 1.09 0.84 -8.27
CA VAL A 96 1.76 -0.25 -7.52
C VAL A 96 2.21 0.18 -6.13
N ALA A 97 2.20 1.48 -5.83
CA ALA A 97 2.54 2.01 -4.51
C ALA A 97 1.35 2.74 -3.90
N PHE A 98 0.91 2.28 -2.73
CA PHE A 98 -0.30 2.76 -2.06
C PHE A 98 0.02 3.36 -0.70
N GLY A 99 -0.42 4.60 -0.50
CA GLY A 99 -0.27 5.34 0.76
C GLY A 99 -1.59 5.49 1.50
N LEU A 100 -1.58 5.32 2.81
CA LEU A 100 -2.78 5.51 3.64
C LEU A 100 -2.48 6.11 5.02
N SER A 101 -3.47 6.79 5.59
CA SER A 101 -3.39 7.22 6.98
C SER A 101 -3.52 6.00 7.90
N VAL A 102 -2.76 5.99 9.00
CA VAL A 102 -2.90 4.99 10.06
C VAL A 102 -4.33 4.89 10.63
N GLU A 103 -5.10 5.99 10.59
CA GLU A 103 -6.51 6.05 11.00
C GLU A 103 -7.40 5.10 10.20
N HIS A 104 -6.96 4.69 9.01
CA HIS A 104 -7.80 3.97 8.06
C HIS A 104 -7.26 2.60 7.68
N ILE A 105 -6.27 2.06 8.39
CA ILE A 105 -5.67 0.75 8.07
C ILE A 105 -6.73 -0.35 8.01
N GLU A 106 -7.51 -0.50 9.08
CA GLU A 106 -8.51 -1.57 9.21
C GLU A 106 -9.64 -1.47 8.16
N HIS A 107 -9.90 -0.28 7.63
CA HIS A 107 -10.91 -0.06 6.58
C HIS A 107 -10.34 -0.15 5.17
N ALA A 108 -9.20 0.49 4.92
CA ALA A 108 -8.65 0.67 3.58
C ALA A 108 -7.86 -0.55 3.09
N ILE A 109 -7.16 -1.27 3.98
CA ILE A 109 -6.40 -2.47 3.59
C ILE A 109 -7.32 -3.57 3.04
N PRO A 110 -8.43 -3.95 3.68
CA PRO A 110 -9.31 -4.98 3.13
C PRO A 110 -9.85 -4.65 1.74
N LEU A 111 -10.20 -3.37 1.52
CA LEU A 111 -10.67 -2.90 0.22
C LEU A 111 -9.57 -2.99 -0.84
N LEU A 112 -8.35 -2.53 -0.53
CA LEU A 112 -7.22 -2.62 -1.44
C LEU A 112 -6.89 -4.09 -1.77
N ILE A 113 -6.79 -4.93 -0.76
CA ILE A 113 -6.39 -6.33 -0.92
C ILE A 113 -7.42 -7.13 -1.71
N THR A 114 -8.70 -6.83 -1.58
CA THR A 114 -9.75 -7.42 -2.43
C THR A 114 -9.53 -7.12 -3.90
N GLN A 115 -9.08 -5.91 -4.24
CA GLN A 115 -8.81 -5.48 -5.62
C GLN A 115 -7.48 -5.98 -6.17
N LEU A 116 -6.48 -6.22 -5.32
CA LEU A 116 -5.15 -6.68 -5.73
C LEU A 116 -5.03 -8.20 -5.94
N ARG A 117 -6.12 -8.95 -5.76
CA ARG A 117 -6.14 -10.41 -5.99
C ARG A 117 -5.81 -10.78 -7.44
#